data_AF-A0AAU8DDE6-F1
#
_entry.id   AF-A0AAU8DDE6-F1
#
_cell.length_a   1.000
_cell.length_b   1.000
_cell.length_c   1.000
_cell.angle_alpha   90.00
_cell.angle_beta   90.00
_cell.angle_gamma   90.00
#
_symmetry.space_group_name_H-M   'P 1'
#
loop_
_entity.id
_entity.type
_entity.pdbx_description
1 polymer ?
#
loop_
_entity_poly.entity_id
_entity_poly.type
_entity_poly.pdbx_seq_one_letter_code
_entity_poly.pdbx_strand_id
1 'polypeptide(L)'
;MSTTVWIILGGAVMTYLTRIGGHLVLSRFERIHPRVEAGLNAVPAAVLTTLVAPAAVSAGPAEAIALLVAGLVSLRAGMMPMFLTGAAVLIALRQVMG
;
A
#
# COMPACT_ATOMS: atom_id res chain seq x y z
N MET A 1 2.93 23.63 15.97
CA MET A 1 4.10 22.88 16.45
C MET A 1 3.73 21.82 17.48
N SER A 2 2.97 22.14 18.54
CA SER A 2 2.56 21.14 19.56
C SER A 2 1.72 19.97 19.00
N THR A 3 0.70 20.25 18.17
CA THR A 3 -0.21 19.21 17.67
C THR A 3 0.48 18.14 16.83
N THR A 4 1.41 18.53 15.95
CA THR A 4 2.16 17.60 15.11
C THR A 4 3.01 16.64 15.94
N VAL A 5 3.66 17.15 17.00
CA VAL A 5 4.45 16.32 17.93
C VAL A 5 3.56 15.29 18.62
N TRP A 6 2.38 15.70 19.10
CA TRP A 6 1.41 14.77 19.70
C TRP A 6 0.85 13.74 18.71
N ILE A 7 0.61 14.12 17.45
CA ILE A 7 0.20 13.18 16.40
C ILE A 7 1.30 12.13 16.14
N ILE A 8 2.56 12.56 16.04
CA ILE A 8 3.70 11.66 15.82
C ILE A 8 3.85 10.71 17.01
N LEU A 9 3.83 11.23 18.25
CA LEU A 9 3.94 10.39 19.45
C LEU A 9 2.77 9.42 19.57
N GLY A 10 1.54 9.88 19.36
CA GLY A 10 0.34 9.04 19.36
C GLY A 10 0.41 7.94 18.29
N GLY A 11 0.82 8.29 17.06
CA GLY A 11 1.01 7.34 15.97
C GLY A 11 2.10 6.31 16.27
N ALA A 12 3.22 6.75 16.87
CA ALA A 12 4.29 5.86 17.30
C ALA A 12 3.80 4.86 18.35
N VAL A 13 3.09 5.33 19.38
CA VAL A 13 2.50 4.47 20.42
C VAL A 13 1.55 3.45 19.81
N MET A 14 0.64 3.88 18.93
CA MET A 14 -0.31 2.96 18.26
C MET A 14 0.40 1.94 17.37
N THR A 15 1.48 2.34 16.69
CA THR A 15 2.27 1.43 15.85
C THR A 15 2.95 0.34 16.69
N TYR A 16 3.53 0.71 17.85
CA TYR A 16 4.12 -0.28 18.75
C TYR A 16 3.07 -1.17 19.42
N LEU A 17 1.93 -0.61 19.82
CA LEU A 17 0.83 -1.39 20.41
C LEU A 17 0.30 -2.45 19.46
N THR A 18 0.08 -2.11 18.18
CA THR A 18 -0.36 -3.08 17.16
C THR A 18 0.67 -4.17 16.90
N ARG A 19 1.97 -3.82 16.91
CA ARG A 19 3.06 -4.79 16.77
C ARG A 19 3.15 -5.75 17.96
N ILE A 20 3.10 -5.22 19.18
CA ILE A 20 3.13 -6.02 20.42
C ILE A 20 1.88 -6.90 20.51
N GLY A 21 0.71 -6.34 20.20
CA GLY A 21 -0.55 -7.08 20.20
C GLY A 21 -0.52 -8.27 19.24
N GLY A 22 -0.05 -8.05 18.00
CA GLY A 22 0.13 -9.15 17.04
C GLY A 22 1.10 -10.22 17.53
N HIS A 23 2.24 -9.82 18.09
CA HIS A 23 3.22 -10.76 18.65
C HIS A 23 2.67 -11.56 19.84
N LEU A 24 1.97 -10.89 20.76
CA LEU A 24 1.38 -11.53 21.94
C LEU A 24 0.28 -12.52 21.56
N VAL A 25 -0.56 -12.18 20.58
CA VAL A 25 -1.58 -13.09 20.07
C VAL A 25 -0.92 -14.32 19.43
N LEU A 26 0.11 -14.12 18.61
CA LEU A 26 0.79 -15.22 17.93
C LEU A 26 1.61 -16.08 18.89
N SER A 27 2.19 -15.50 19.94
CA SER A 27 2.96 -16.22 20.97
C SER A 27 2.09 -17.12 21.86
N ARG A 28 0.76 -16.99 21.82
CA ARG A 28 -0.16 -17.92 22.50
C ARG A 28 -0.37 -19.22 21.72
N PHE A 29 -0.03 -19.25 20.44
CA PHE A 29 -0.13 -20.44 19.61
C PHE A 29 1.22 -21.15 19.56
N GLU A 30 1.30 -22.35 20.12
CA GLU A 30 2.52 -23.18 20.09
C GLU A 30 2.84 -23.68 18.68
N ARG A 31 1.81 -23.85 17.83
CA ARG A 31 1.91 -24.09 16.39
C ARG A 31 0.85 -23.28 15.66
N ILE A 32 1.23 -22.58 14.59
CA ILE A 32 0.31 -21.80 13.77
C ILE A 32 -0.51 -22.79 12.92
N HIS A 33 -1.84 -22.71 13.01
CA HIS A 33 -2.72 -23.56 12.21
C HIS A 33 -2.62 -23.18 10.72
N PRO A 34 -2.63 -24.14 9.76
CA PRO A 34 -2.42 -23.86 8.33
C PRO A 34 -3.33 -22.78 7.73
N ARG A 35 -4.56 -22.65 8.23
CA ARG A 35 -5.50 -21.59 7.82
C ARG A 35 -5.06 -20.19 8.23
N VAL A 36 -4.46 -20.04 9.42
CA VAL A 36 -3.98 -18.75 9.94
C VAL A 36 -2.71 -18.33 9.19
N GLU A 37 -1.82 -19.28 8.92
CA GLU A 37 -0.62 -19.05 8.12
C GLU A 37 -0.95 -18.62 6.69
N ALA A 38 -1.89 -19.32 6.03
CA ALA A 38 -2.38 -18.94 4.71
C ALA A 38 -3.00 -17.53 4.71
N GLY A 39 -3.77 -17.20 5.74
CA GLY A 39 -4.31 -15.85 5.92
C GLY A 39 -3.22 -14.80 6.08
N LEU A 40 -2.20 -15.06 6.91
CA LEU A 40 -1.08 -14.15 7.15
C LEU A 40 -0.24 -13.91 5.89
N ASN A 41 -0.01 -14.95 5.09
CA ASN A 41 0.68 -14.85 3.80
C ASN A 41 -0.12 -14.03 2.75
N ALA A 42 -1.44 -13.94 2.89
CA ALA A 42 -2.29 -13.14 2.01
C ALA A 42 -2.38 -11.66 2.41
N VAL A 43 -2.03 -11.30 3.66
CA VAL A 43 -2.13 -9.93 4.18
C VAL A 43 -1.39 -8.89 3.32
N PRO A 44 -0.14 -9.11 2.88
CA PRO A 44 0.59 -8.11 2.09
C PRO A 44 -0.11 -7.79 0.77
N ALA A 45 -0.59 -8.82 0.08
CA ALA A 45 -1.32 -8.64 -1.17
C ALA A 45 -2.65 -7.89 -0.94
N ALA A 46 -3.38 -8.21 0.13
CA ALA A 46 -4.62 -7.53 0.48
C ALA A 46 -4.39 -6.04 0.75
N VAL A 47 -3.39 -5.70 1.58
CA VAL A 47 -3.09 -4.29 1.93
C VAL A 47 -2.70 -3.49 0.67
N LEU A 48 -1.82 -4.01 -0.17
CA LEU A 48 -1.44 -3.33 -1.42
C LEU A 48 -2.65 -3.14 -2.35
N THR A 49 -3.52 -4.15 -2.45
CA THR A 49 -4.74 -4.06 -3.26
C THR A 49 -5.69 -3.00 -2.72
N THR A 50 -5.86 -2.88 -1.40
CA THR A 50 -6.71 -1.83 -0.81
C THR A 50 -6.17 -0.42 -1.03
N LEU A 51 -4.85 -0.27 -1.21
CA LEU A 51 -4.24 1.02 -1.53
C LEU A 51 -4.50 1.42 -2.99
N VAL A 52 -4.47 0.44 -3.89
CA VAL A 52 -4.56 0.66 -5.34
C VAL A 52 -6.01 0.68 -5.83
N ALA A 53 -6.90 -0.14 -5.28
CA ALA A 53 -8.28 -0.27 -5.75
C ALA A 53 -9.08 1.06 -5.72
N PRO A 54 -9.03 1.90 -4.67
CA PRO A 54 -9.69 3.19 -4.68
C PRO A 54 -9.13 4.12 -5.76
N ALA A 55 -7.81 4.09 -5.98
CA ALA A 55 -7.17 4.86 -7.04
C ALA A 55 -7.53 4.35 -8.44
N ALA A 56 -7.92 3.08 -8.58
CA ALA A 56 -8.39 2.53 -9.86
C ALA A 56 -9.87 2.86 -10.15
N VAL A 57 -10.71 2.93 -9.11
CA VAL A 57 -12.18 3.08 -9.26
C VAL A 57 -12.65 4.52 -9.13
N SER A 58 -12.07 5.30 -8.21
CA SER A 58 -12.56 6.63 -7.85
C SER A 58 -11.70 7.77 -8.38
N ALA A 59 -10.59 7.46 -9.06
CA ALA A 59 -9.71 8.48 -9.58
C ALA A 59 -10.11 8.96 -10.98
N GLY A 60 -9.54 10.09 -11.41
CA GLY A 60 -9.81 10.68 -12.71
C GLY A 60 -9.26 9.83 -13.86
N PRO A 61 -9.61 10.18 -15.12
CA PRO A 61 -9.12 9.46 -16.29
C PRO A 61 -7.59 9.46 -16.37
N ALA A 62 -6.96 10.54 -15.88
CA ALA A 62 -5.50 10.68 -15.81
C ALA A 62 -4.87 9.59 -14.93
N GLU A 63 -5.41 9.37 -13.72
CA GLU A 63 -4.94 8.34 -12.80
C GLU A 63 -5.18 6.93 -13.35
N ALA A 64 -6.33 6.68 -13.97
CA ALA A 64 -6.64 5.37 -14.56
C ALA A 64 -5.66 5.01 -15.69
N ILE A 65 -5.35 5.95 -16.59
CA ILE A 65 -4.39 5.74 -17.67
C ILE A 65 -2.97 5.54 -17.09
N ALA A 66 -2.55 6.34 -16.12
CA ALA A 66 -1.25 6.19 -15.48
C ALA A 66 -1.12 4.81 -14.80
N LEU A 67 -2.18 4.34 -14.14
CA LEU A 67 -2.23 3.03 -13.50
C LEU A 67 -2.12 1.90 -14.54
N LEU A 68 -2.84 2.01 -15.66
CA LEU A 68 -2.77 1.03 -16.76
C LEU A 68 -1.38 0.96 -17.38
N VAL A 69 -0.75 2.09 -17.65
CA VAL A 69 0.61 2.13 -18.21
C VAL A 69 1.62 1.55 -17.21
N ALA A 70 1.56 1.94 -15.93
CA ALA A 70 2.41 1.36 -14.89
C ALA A 70 2.21 -0.16 -14.80
N GLY A 71 0.97 -0.64 -14.85
CA GLY A 71 0.63 -2.06 -14.89
C GLY A 71 1.23 -2.79 -16.09
N LEU A 72 1.12 -2.23 -17.30
CA LEU A 72 1.72 -2.82 -18.50
C LEU A 72 3.26 -2.88 -18.42
N VAL A 73 3.90 -1.82 -17.92
CA VAL A 73 5.35 -1.79 -17.75
C VAL A 73 5.81 -2.79 -16.67
N SER A 74 5.00 -2.98 -15.62
CA SER A 74 5.30 -3.94 -14.54
C SER A 74 5.43 -5.39 -15.02
N LEU A 75 4.76 -5.76 -16.12
CA LEU A 75 4.80 -7.12 -16.66
C LEU A 75 6.13 -7.45 -17.34
N ARG A 76 6.91 -6.44 -17.73
CA ARG A 76 8.10 -6.63 -18.57
C ARG A 76 9.36 -5.97 -18.02
N ALA A 77 9.23 -4.98 -17.14
CA ALA A 77 10.35 -4.21 -16.61
C ALA A 77 10.42 -4.28 -15.07
N GLY A 78 11.56 -3.88 -14.50
CA GLY A 78 11.76 -3.82 -13.06
C GLY A 78 10.94 -2.73 -12.36
N MET A 79 11.07 -2.68 -11.03
CA MET A 79 10.32 -1.75 -10.17
C MET A 79 10.61 -0.27 -10.48
N MET A 80 11.88 0.06 -10.77
CA MET A 80 12.29 1.44 -11.09
C MET A 80 11.68 1.96 -12.41
N PRO A 81 11.77 1.24 -13.55
CA PRO A 81 11.08 1.64 -14.77
C PRO A 81 9.56 1.78 -14.62
N MET A 82 8.91 0.86 -13.91
CA MET A 82 7.47 0.92 -13.63
C MET A 82 7.10 2.21 -12.89
N PHE A 83 7.83 2.53 -11.83
CA PHE A 83 7.60 3.74 -11.03
C PHE A 83 7.80 5.01 -11.86
N LEU A 84 8.91 5.11 -12.59
CA LEU A 84 9.24 6.30 -13.39
C LEU A 84 8.23 6.53 -14.51
N THR A 85 7.84 5.47 -15.22
CA THR A 85 6.87 5.57 -16.31
C THR A 85 5.48 5.95 -15.80
N GLY A 86 5.00 5.32 -14.73
CA GLY A 86 3.71 5.67 -14.11
C GLY A 86 3.68 7.12 -13.61
N ALA A 87 4.74 7.57 -12.93
CA ALA A 87 4.86 8.95 -12.45
C ALA A 87 4.91 9.95 -13.62
N ALA A 88 5.71 9.68 -14.65
CA ALA A 88 5.81 10.56 -15.82
C ALA A 88 4.47 10.70 -16.55
N VAL A 89 3.74 9.60 -16.76
CA VAL A 89 2.42 9.61 -17.41
C VAL A 89 1.41 10.37 -16.57
N LEU A 90 1.38 10.14 -15.24
CA LEU A 90 0.47 10.84 -14.35
C LEU A 90 0.71 12.35 -14.35
N ILE A 91 1.98 12.77 -14.24
CA ILE A 91 2.36 14.18 -14.27
C ILE A 91 1.96 14.81 -15.61
N ALA A 92 2.29 14.17 -16.73
CA ALA A 92 1.95 14.68 -18.06
C ALA A 92 0.44 14.83 -18.25
N LEU A 93 -0.35 13.82 -17.87
CA LEU A 93 -1.81 13.88 -17.99
C LEU A 93 -2.42 14.94 -17.07
N ARG A 94 -1.90 15.12 -15.85
CA ARG A 94 -2.34 16.19 -14.95
C ARG A 94 -2.04 17.60 -15.49
N GLN A 95 -0.98 17.78 -16.28
CA GLN A 95 -0.69 19.08 -16.91
C GLN A 95 -1.60 19.37 -18.11
N VAL A 96 -2.15 18.35 -18.76
CA VAL A 96 -3.02 18.51 -19.95
C VAL A 96 -4.51 18.52 -19.60
N MET A 97 -4.92 17.76 -18.58
CA MET A 97 -6.31 17.62 -18.15
C MET A 97 -6.65 18.41 -16.86
N GLY A 98 -5.65 19.00 -16.21
CA GLY A 98 -5.80 19.82 -15.02
C GLY A 98 -6.04 21.28 -15.33
#